data_AF-A0A7K4F1K8-F1
#
_entry.id   AF-A0A7K4F1K8-F1
#
_cell.length_a   1.000
_cell.length_b   1.000
_cell.length_c   1.000
_cell.angle_alpha   90.00
_cell.angle_beta   90.00
_cell.angle_gamma   90.00
#
_symmetry.space_group_name_H-M   'P 1'
#
loop_
_entity.id
_entity.type
_entity.pdbx_description
1 polymer ?
#
loop_
_entity_poly.entity_id
_entity_poly.type
_entity_poly.pdbx_seq_one_letter_code
_entity_poly.pdbx_strand_id
1 'polypeptide(L)'
;MPFEFLQNLEAIEITGGLTVLSLLIGGIIMGVGIIIARTFRLLFTKYYAPKLAQDSAKNLGKLIYFGIIILAFLVFTSTTGVDFSGLLVAGGIFGIVIGFATQSVVSNLISGIFLMIEKPVKQGDKIEIPGADVSGTLLDISTFSVRVRRFDGTIIRVPNEVFFTSNIRSLS
;
A
#
# COMPACT_ATOMS: atom_id res chain seq x y z
N MET A 1 -24.24 10.27 -38.86
CA MET A 1 -24.60 8.90 -38.43
C MET A 1 -24.08 8.54 -37.03
N PRO A 2 -22.83 8.10 -36.75
CA PRO A 2 -22.43 7.75 -35.37
C PRO A 2 -22.29 8.96 -34.45
N PHE A 3 -21.84 10.11 -34.98
CA PHE A 3 -21.65 11.34 -34.21
C PHE A 3 -22.98 11.96 -33.73
N GLU A 4 -24.01 11.99 -34.59
CA GLU A 4 -25.35 12.46 -34.21
C GLU A 4 -26.03 11.55 -33.18
N PHE A 5 -25.78 10.24 -33.25
CA PHE A 5 -26.27 9.30 -32.25
C PHE A 5 -25.69 9.58 -30.86
N LEU A 6 -24.39 9.90 -30.76
CA LEU A 6 -23.75 10.24 -29.49
C LEU A 6 -24.31 11.54 -28.90
N GLN A 7 -24.54 12.58 -29.72
CA GLN A 7 -25.14 13.83 -29.28
C GLN A 7 -26.57 13.65 -28.73
N ASN A 8 -27.36 12.77 -29.35
CA ASN A 8 -28.69 12.44 -28.86
C ASN A 8 -28.67 11.72 -27.50
N LEU A 9 -27.61 10.95 -27.20
CA LEU A 9 -27.45 10.28 -25.90
C LEU A 9 -26.96 11.20 -24.78
N GLU A 10 -26.21 12.26 -25.11
CA GLU A 10 -25.85 13.31 -24.16
C GLU A 10 -27.04 14.17 -23.76
N ALA A 11 -27.95 14.43 -24.70
CA ALA A 11 -29.14 15.25 -24.46
C ALA A 11 -30.20 14.58 -23.55
N ILE A 12 -30.10 13.26 -23.32
CA ILE A 12 -30.99 12.52 -22.42
C ILE A 12 -30.38 12.55 -21.01
N GLU A 13 -30.71 13.61 -20.26
CA GLU A 13 -30.41 13.69 -18.83
C GLU A 13 -31.40 12.85 -18.02
N ILE A 14 -30.88 11.91 -17.24
CA ILE A 14 -31.70 11.03 -16.40
C ILE A 14 -31.98 11.72 -15.05
N THR A 15 -30.95 12.27 -14.39
CA THR A 15 -31.05 13.11 -13.17
C THR A 15 -29.68 13.72 -12.85
N GLY A 16 -29.61 15.02 -12.52
CA GLY A 16 -28.42 15.63 -11.89
C GLY A 16 -27.10 15.52 -12.67
N GLY A 17 -27.14 15.65 -14.00
CA GLY A 17 -25.94 15.54 -14.86
C GLY A 17 -25.54 14.10 -15.25
N LEU A 18 -26.35 13.11 -14.87
CA LEU A 18 -26.17 11.70 -15.24
C LEU A 18 -26.86 11.44 -16.59
N THR A 19 -26.05 11.30 -17.65
CA THR A 19 -26.52 11.04 -19.03
C THR A 19 -26.46 9.55 -19.36
N VAL A 20 -27.26 9.10 -20.34
CA VAL A 20 -27.19 7.71 -20.85
C VAL A 20 -25.77 7.38 -21.32
N LEU A 21 -25.09 8.33 -21.95
CA LEU A 21 -23.70 8.17 -22.38
C LEU A 21 -22.75 7.94 -21.20
N SER A 22 -22.90 8.68 -20.10
CA SER A 22 -22.08 8.51 -18.89
C SER A 22 -22.24 7.13 -18.25
N LEU A 23 -23.45 6.55 -18.30
CA LEU A 23 -23.69 5.18 -17.83
C LEU A 23 -23.04 4.13 -18.75
N LEU A 24 -23.06 4.34 -20.06
CA LEU A 24 -22.38 3.44 -21.00
C LEU A 24 -20.86 3.48 -20.83
N ILE A 25 -20.29 4.68 -20.72
CA ILE A 25 -18.86 4.88 -20.42
C ILE A 25 -18.51 4.26 -19.07
N GLY A 26 -19.34 4.48 -18.04
CA GLY A 26 -19.19 3.85 -16.74
C GLY A 26 -19.22 2.33 -16.78
N GLY A 27 -20.13 1.76 -17.56
CA GLY A 27 -20.20 0.31 -17.79
C GLY A 27 -18.91 -0.23 -18.41
N ILE A 28 -18.33 0.49 -19.37
CA ILE A 28 -17.04 0.12 -19.99
C ILE A 28 -15.90 0.23 -18.96
N ILE A 29 -15.82 1.34 -18.22
CA ILE A 29 -14.80 1.56 -17.18
C ILE A 29 -14.86 0.46 -16.12
N MET A 30 -16.05 0.12 -15.64
CA MET A 30 -16.25 -0.93 -14.65
C MET A 30 -15.94 -2.31 -15.24
N GLY A 31 -16.32 -2.58 -16.50
CA GLY A 31 -15.98 -3.82 -17.20
C GLY A 31 -14.47 -4.02 -17.33
N VAL A 32 -13.76 -2.99 -17.78
CA VAL A 32 -12.28 -2.98 -17.85
C VAL A 32 -11.68 -3.12 -16.45
N GLY A 33 -12.20 -2.40 -15.46
CA GLY A 33 -11.79 -2.49 -14.06
C GLY A 33 -11.92 -3.90 -13.50
N ILE A 34 -13.00 -4.61 -13.78
CA ILE A 34 -13.20 -6.01 -13.38
C ILE A 34 -12.19 -6.93 -14.08
N ILE A 35 -11.95 -6.74 -15.38
CA ILE A 35 -10.96 -7.54 -16.13
C ILE A 35 -9.56 -7.35 -15.54
N ILE A 36 -9.17 -6.09 -15.27
CA ILE A 36 -7.91 -5.76 -14.60
C ILE A 36 -7.87 -6.39 -13.21
N ALA A 37 -8.91 -6.21 -12.40
CA ALA A 37 -8.97 -6.74 -11.03
C ALA A 37 -8.85 -8.27 -11.00
N ARG A 38 -9.52 -8.97 -11.92
CA ARG A 38 -9.40 -10.42 -12.08
C ARG A 38 -8.01 -10.81 -12.53
N THR A 39 -7.43 -10.12 -13.51
CA THR A 39 -6.10 -10.41 -14.03
C THR A 39 -5.04 -10.25 -12.94
N PHE A 40 -5.04 -9.13 -12.22
CA PHE A 40 -4.14 -8.89 -11.09
C PHE A 40 -4.33 -9.89 -9.97
N ARG A 41 -5.57 -10.22 -9.60
CA ARG A 41 -5.85 -11.26 -8.60
C ARG A 41 -5.32 -12.62 -9.03
N LEU A 42 -5.51 -13.00 -10.29
CA LEU A 42 -5.03 -14.27 -10.84
C LEU A 42 -3.50 -14.34 -10.84
N LEU A 43 -2.83 -13.28 -11.30
CA LEU A 43 -1.37 -13.16 -11.25
C LEU A 43 -0.87 -13.26 -9.80
N PHE A 44 -1.49 -12.55 -8.87
CA PHE A 44 -1.16 -12.65 -7.46
C PHE A 44 -1.32 -14.09 -6.94
N THR A 45 -2.45 -14.75 -7.22
CA THR A 45 -2.68 -16.14 -6.79
C THR A 45 -1.76 -17.15 -7.46
N LYS A 46 -1.27 -16.87 -8.66
CA LYS A 46 -0.37 -17.78 -9.39
C LYS A 46 1.08 -17.65 -8.93
N TYR A 47 1.56 -16.42 -8.73
CA TYR A 47 2.98 -16.15 -8.45
C TYR A 47 3.29 -15.98 -6.97
N TYR A 48 2.40 -15.38 -6.18
CA TYR A 48 2.68 -14.97 -4.80
C TYR A 48 1.96 -15.83 -3.76
N ALA A 49 0.72 -16.24 -4.00
CA ALA A 49 -0.04 -17.05 -3.04
C ALA A 49 0.62 -18.39 -2.63
N PRO A 50 1.37 -19.11 -3.49
CA PRO A 50 2.04 -20.36 -3.07
C PRO A 50 3.13 -20.15 -2.01
N LYS A 51 3.63 -18.92 -1.82
CA LYS A 51 4.66 -18.57 -0.83
C LYS A 51 4.07 -18.05 0.48
N LEU A 52 2.74 -17.95 0.58
CA LEU A 52 2.02 -17.36 1.71
C LEU A 52 1.19 -18.43 2.43
N ALA A 53 0.88 -18.19 3.70
CA ALA A 53 -0.15 -18.97 4.38
C ALA A 53 -1.49 -18.83 3.63
N GLN A 54 -2.29 -19.90 3.58
CA GLN A 54 -3.52 -19.93 2.78
C GLN A 54 -4.47 -18.78 3.11
N ASP A 55 -4.60 -18.42 4.39
CA ASP A 55 -5.49 -17.34 4.82
C ASP A 55 -4.97 -15.96 4.41
N SER A 56 -3.66 -15.72 4.54
CA SER A 56 -3.02 -14.49 4.08
C SER A 56 -3.16 -14.32 2.57
N ALA A 57 -2.98 -15.39 1.79
CA ALA A 57 -3.15 -15.36 0.34
C ALA A 57 -4.59 -15.03 -0.07
N LYS A 58 -5.58 -15.65 0.58
CA LYS A 58 -7.01 -15.39 0.32
C LYS A 58 -7.38 -13.94 0.64
N ASN A 59 -6.97 -13.45 1.81
CA ASN A 59 -7.29 -12.10 2.26
C ASN A 59 -6.63 -11.03 1.38
N LEU A 60 -5.34 -11.21 1.05
CA LEU A 60 -4.63 -10.27 0.19
C LEU A 60 -5.19 -10.26 -1.25
N GLY A 61 -5.57 -11.43 -1.80
CA GLY A 61 -6.23 -11.50 -3.09
C GLY A 61 -7.60 -10.79 -3.13
N LYS A 62 -8.36 -10.83 -2.02
CA LYS A 62 -9.62 -10.06 -1.89
C LYS A 62 -9.34 -8.56 -1.81
N LEU A 63 -8.36 -8.14 -1.01
CA LEU A 63 -7.97 -6.73 -0.88
C LEU A 63 -7.56 -6.14 -2.23
N ILE A 64 -6.73 -6.85 -3.00
CA ILE A 64 -6.32 -6.42 -4.35
C ILE A 64 -7.53 -6.24 -5.27
N TYR A 65 -8.44 -7.23 -5.28
CA TYR A 65 -9.63 -7.17 -6.13
C TYR A 65 -10.52 -5.98 -5.77
N PHE A 66 -10.92 -5.83 -4.50
CA PHE A 66 -11.78 -4.74 -4.08
C PHE A 66 -11.10 -3.38 -4.22
N GLY A 67 -9.79 -3.28 -3.96
CA GLY A 67 -9.03 -2.05 -4.18
C GLY A 67 -9.11 -1.57 -5.63
N ILE A 68 -8.91 -2.46 -6.61
CA ILE A 68 -9.01 -2.11 -8.03
C ILE A 68 -10.44 -1.74 -8.42
N ILE A 69 -11.46 -2.43 -7.87
CA ILE A 69 -12.86 -2.08 -8.13
C ILE A 69 -13.21 -0.70 -7.56
N ILE A 70 -12.72 -0.35 -6.37
CA ILE A 70 -12.90 0.98 -5.78
C ILE A 70 -12.24 2.04 -6.66
N LEU A 71 -11.03 1.80 -7.15
CA LEU A 71 -10.36 2.74 -8.07
C LEU A 71 -11.13 2.91 -9.38
N ALA A 72 -11.62 1.82 -9.98
CA ALA A 72 -12.45 1.88 -11.18
C ALA A 72 -13.75 2.67 -10.94
N PHE A 73 -14.37 2.48 -9.78
CA PHE A 73 -15.54 3.24 -9.38
C PHE A 73 -15.23 4.74 -9.22
N LEU A 74 -14.12 5.11 -8.58
CA LEU A 74 -13.71 6.51 -8.46
C LEU A 74 -13.46 7.16 -9.83
N VAL A 75 -12.82 6.44 -10.76
CA VAL A 75 -12.64 6.91 -12.15
C VAL A 75 -13.99 7.06 -12.86
N PHE A 76 -14.94 6.16 -12.63
CA PHE A 76 -16.29 6.31 -13.17
C PHE A 76 -16.96 7.59 -12.62
N THR A 77 -16.88 7.84 -11.32
CA THR A 77 -17.51 9.04 -10.72
C THR A 77 -16.98 10.35 -11.28
N SER A 78 -15.74 10.41 -11.77
CA SER A 78 -15.19 11.62 -12.40
C SER A 78 -15.69 11.85 -13.83
N THR A 79 -16.28 10.83 -14.47
CA THR A 79 -16.86 10.93 -15.83
C THR A 79 -18.33 11.32 -15.84
N THR A 80 -18.98 11.30 -14.67
CA THR A 80 -20.38 11.71 -14.50
C THR A 80 -20.44 13.14 -13.97
N GLY A 81 -21.40 13.95 -14.44
CA GLY A 81 -21.64 15.30 -13.92
C GLY A 81 -22.26 15.37 -12.52
N VAL A 82 -22.32 14.23 -11.81
CA VAL A 82 -22.92 14.08 -10.49
C VAL A 82 -21.93 14.52 -9.42
N ASP A 83 -22.42 15.27 -8.45
CA ASP A 83 -21.62 15.69 -7.30
C ASP A 83 -21.40 14.53 -6.30
N PHE A 84 -20.25 13.88 -6.41
CA PHE A 84 -19.77 12.88 -5.47
C PHE A 84 -18.84 13.45 -4.38
N SER A 85 -18.80 14.78 -4.19
CA SER A 85 -17.90 15.44 -3.25
C SER A 85 -18.02 14.90 -1.82
N GLY A 86 -19.24 14.61 -1.35
CA GLY A 86 -19.45 14.02 -0.02
C GLY A 86 -18.79 12.63 0.14
N LEU A 87 -18.84 11.79 -0.90
CA LEU A 87 -18.19 10.48 -0.88
C LEU A 87 -16.67 10.60 -0.96
N LEU A 88 -16.16 11.56 -1.75
CA LEU A 88 -14.74 11.86 -1.83
C LEU A 88 -14.19 12.37 -0.49
N VAL A 89 -14.93 13.23 0.22
CA VAL A 89 -14.57 13.69 1.56
C VAL A 89 -14.54 12.52 2.56
N ALA A 90 -15.58 11.69 2.58
CA ALA A 90 -15.63 10.51 3.44
C ALA A 90 -14.49 9.52 3.14
N GLY A 91 -14.22 9.25 1.86
CA GLY A 91 -13.11 8.41 1.41
C GLY A 91 -11.74 9.01 1.77
N GLY A 92 -11.58 10.33 1.66
CA GLY A 92 -10.38 11.05 2.07
C GLY A 92 -10.08 10.92 3.56
N ILE A 93 -11.10 11.13 4.41
CA ILE A 93 -10.97 10.94 5.87
C ILE A 93 -10.59 9.49 6.19
N PHE A 94 -11.25 8.52 5.55
CA PHE A 94 -10.94 7.11 5.73
C PHE A 94 -9.50 6.77 5.33
N GLY A 95 -9.03 7.34 4.21
CA GLY A 95 -7.65 7.22 3.76
C GLY A 95 -6.64 7.77 4.77
N ILE A 96 -6.92 8.92 5.39
CA ILE A 96 -6.07 9.51 6.44
C ILE A 96 -6.00 8.58 7.66
N VAL A 97 -7.14 8.05 8.12
CA VAL A 97 -7.19 7.13 9.27
C VAL A 97 -6.37 5.86 9.02
N ILE A 98 -6.52 5.25 7.83
CA ILE A 98 -5.70 4.08 7.45
C ILE A 98 -4.22 4.44 7.37
N GLY A 99 -3.89 5.63 6.85
CA GLY A 99 -2.53 6.14 6.78
C GLY A 99 -1.90 6.22 8.17
N PHE A 100 -2.59 6.80 9.13
CA PHE A 100 -2.14 6.84 10.53
C PHE A 100 -2.02 5.44 11.14
N ALA A 101 -2.97 4.54 10.89
CA ALA A 101 -2.93 3.17 11.40
C ALA A 101 -1.72 2.38 10.87
N THR A 102 -1.27 2.67 9.65
CA THR A 102 -0.17 1.96 8.98
C THR A 102 1.18 2.71 9.07
N GLN A 103 1.20 3.90 9.67
CA GLN A 103 2.35 4.79 9.67
C GLN A 103 3.63 4.11 10.17
N SER A 104 3.56 3.35 11.26
CA SER A 104 4.73 2.67 11.84
C SER A 104 5.32 1.61 10.92
N VAL A 105 4.47 0.86 10.20
CA VAL A 105 4.93 -0.18 9.25
C VAL A 105 5.67 0.47 8.08
N VAL A 106 5.13 1.58 7.55
CA VAL A 106 5.76 2.35 6.47
C VAL A 106 7.07 2.98 6.95
N SER A 107 7.09 3.57 8.14
CA SER A 107 8.30 4.16 8.74
C SER A 107 9.43 3.13 8.82
N ASN A 108 9.15 1.94 9.36
CA ASN A 108 10.13 0.86 9.47
C ASN A 108 10.62 0.34 8.10
N LEU A 109 9.76 0.28 7.09
CA LEU A 109 10.15 -0.10 5.74
C LEU A 109 11.11 0.92 5.12
N ILE A 110 10.75 2.22 5.20
CA ILE A 110 11.55 3.30 4.62
C ILE A 110 12.90 3.38 5.34
N SER A 111 12.91 3.41 6.68
CA SER A 111 14.15 3.35 7.46
C SER A 111 14.99 2.12 7.11
N GLY A 112 14.37 0.96 6.92
CA GLY A 112 15.07 -0.25 6.49
C GLY A 112 15.79 -0.11 5.15
N ILE A 113 15.11 0.47 4.15
CA ILE A 113 15.69 0.72 2.83
C ILE A 113 16.89 1.66 2.94
N PHE A 114 16.77 2.76 3.68
CA PHE A 114 17.88 3.71 3.87
C PHE A 114 19.06 3.05 4.59
N LEU A 115 18.83 2.30 5.66
CA LEU A 115 19.88 1.58 6.38
C LEU A 115 20.62 0.56 5.50
N MET A 116 19.92 -0.11 4.59
CA MET A 116 20.53 -1.04 3.63
C MET A 116 21.38 -0.35 2.57
N ILE A 117 21.02 0.87 2.17
CA ILE A 117 21.73 1.66 1.16
C ILE A 117 22.96 2.33 1.78
N GLU A 118 22.77 3.07 2.86
CA GLU A 118 23.84 3.87 3.49
C GLU A 118 24.81 3.02 4.30
N LYS A 119 24.33 1.89 4.84
CA LYS A 119 25.11 0.95 5.68
C LYS A 119 25.98 1.68 6.72
N PRO A 120 25.37 2.48 7.63
CA PRO A 120 26.13 3.26 8.62
C PRO A 120 26.98 2.38 9.54
N VAL A 121 26.58 1.12 9.72
CA VAL A 121 27.33 0.08 10.42
C VAL A 121 27.29 -1.21 9.59
N LYS A 122 28.34 -2.03 9.70
CA LYS A 122 28.45 -3.29 8.95
C LYS A 122 28.01 -4.46 9.80
N GLN A 123 27.49 -5.48 9.13
CA GLN A 123 27.21 -6.77 9.75
C GLN A 123 28.47 -7.32 10.42
N GLY A 124 28.37 -7.71 11.68
CA GLY A 124 29.50 -8.16 12.51
C GLY A 124 30.07 -7.08 13.42
N ASP A 125 29.75 -5.80 13.21
CA ASP A 125 30.24 -4.72 14.07
C ASP A 125 29.61 -4.83 15.47
N LYS A 126 30.41 -4.50 16.49
CA LYS A 126 29.92 -4.30 17.85
C LYS A 126 29.31 -2.91 17.93
N ILE A 127 28.05 -2.84 18.30
CA ILE A 127 27.29 -1.61 18.34
C ILE A 127 26.63 -1.42 19.71
N GLU A 128 26.44 -0.17 20.08
CA GLU A 128 25.66 0.25 21.23
C GLU A 128 24.64 1.32 20.79
N ILE A 129 23.39 1.15 21.23
CA ILE A 129 22.26 2.05 21.00
C ILE A 129 21.75 2.49 22.38
N PRO A 130 22.31 3.56 22.96
CA PRO A 130 21.99 3.96 24.33
C PRO A 130 20.50 4.27 24.55
N GLY A 131 19.83 4.86 23.54
CA GLY A 131 18.41 5.22 23.62
C GLY A 131 17.44 4.04 23.65
N ALA A 132 17.90 2.84 23.29
CA ALA A 132 17.10 1.61 23.29
C ALA A 132 17.58 0.58 24.31
N ASP A 133 18.62 0.90 25.11
CA ASP A 133 19.32 -0.04 25.99
C ASP A 133 19.75 -1.32 25.26
N VAL A 134 20.37 -1.16 24.08
CA VAL A 134 20.80 -2.29 23.23
C VAL A 134 22.30 -2.21 22.99
N SER A 135 23.04 -3.22 23.46
CA SER A 135 24.46 -3.37 23.17
C SER A 135 24.77 -4.81 22.75
N GLY A 136 25.55 -4.97 21.69
CA GLY A 136 25.85 -6.29 21.14
C GLY A 136 26.45 -6.26 19.74
N THR A 137 26.41 -7.39 19.06
CA THR A 137 26.91 -7.54 17.69
C THR A 137 25.77 -7.47 16.68
N LEU A 138 25.92 -6.61 15.66
CA LEU A 138 24.97 -6.49 14.57
C LEU A 138 24.96 -7.78 13.73
N LEU A 139 23.80 -8.45 13.66
CA LEU A 139 23.63 -9.66 12.87
C LEU A 139 23.22 -9.37 11.45
N ASP A 140 22.26 -8.47 11.21
CA ASP A 140 21.81 -8.07 9.89
C ASP A 140 20.75 -6.97 10.01
N ILE A 141 20.55 -6.27 8.89
CA ILE A 141 19.49 -5.30 8.69
C ILE A 141 18.46 -5.97 7.75
N SER A 142 17.25 -6.24 8.25
CA SER A 142 16.13 -6.75 7.46
C SER A 142 15.18 -5.61 7.07
N THR A 143 14.17 -5.88 6.23
CA THR A 143 13.25 -4.84 5.70
C THR A 143 12.52 -4.04 6.79
N PHE A 144 12.15 -4.65 7.92
CA PHE A 144 11.37 -3.99 8.98
C PHE A 144 12.09 -3.90 10.34
N SER A 145 13.21 -4.61 10.51
CA SER A 145 13.91 -4.67 11.79
C SER A 145 15.39 -4.98 11.62
N VAL A 146 16.22 -4.47 12.53
CA VAL A 146 17.61 -4.86 12.71
C VAL A 146 17.70 -5.95 13.76
N ARG A 147 18.50 -6.99 13.50
CA ARG A 147 18.77 -8.05 14.49
C ARG A 147 20.12 -7.81 15.15
N VAL A 148 20.13 -7.79 16.48
CA VAL A 148 21.34 -7.61 17.29
C VAL A 148 21.45 -8.79 18.25
N ARG A 149 22.65 -9.38 18.34
CA ARG A 149 22.97 -10.39 19.36
C ARG A 149 23.61 -9.71 20.56
N ARG A 150 22.92 -9.72 21.70
CA ARG A 150 23.45 -9.20 22.96
C ARG A 150 24.60 -10.06 23.48
N PHE A 151 25.37 -9.53 24.43
CA PHE A 151 26.51 -10.24 25.04
C PHE A 151 26.10 -11.48 25.85
N ASP A 152 24.85 -11.55 26.31
CA ASP A 152 24.25 -12.72 26.95
C ASP A 152 23.84 -13.83 25.95
N GLY A 153 24.05 -13.61 24.65
CA GLY A 153 23.69 -14.54 23.58
C GLY A 153 22.26 -14.42 23.05
N THR A 154 21.41 -13.58 23.66
CA THR A 154 20.04 -13.36 23.18
C THR A 154 20.01 -12.56 21.88
N ILE A 155 19.02 -12.83 21.03
CA ILE A 155 18.80 -12.10 19.78
C ILE A 155 17.59 -11.21 19.96
N ILE A 156 17.81 -9.91 19.80
CA ILE A 156 16.75 -8.90 19.87
C ILE A 156 16.51 -8.28 18.49
N ARG A 157 15.25 -7.93 18.24
CA ARG A 157 14.83 -7.21 17.04
C ARG A 157 14.53 -5.76 17.41
N VAL A 158 15.29 -4.85 16.82
CA VAL A 158 15.08 -3.41 16.94
C VAL A 158 14.31 -2.96 15.71
N PRO A 159 13.16 -2.26 15.85
CA PRO A 159 12.48 -1.65 14.72
C PRO A 159 13.45 -0.74 13.95
N ASN A 160 13.42 -0.80 12.62
CA ASN A 160 14.31 0.01 11.79
C ASN A 160 14.14 1.51 12.04
N GLU A 161 12.92 1.97 12.31
CA GLU A 161 12.64 3.37 12.66
C GLU A 161 13.44 3.78 13.90
N VAL A 162 13.34 2.99 14.98
CA VAL A 162 14.06 3.24 16.24
C VAL A 162 15.57 3.22 16.01
N PHE A 163 16.06 2.25 15.23
CA PHE A 163 17.49 2.14 14.92
C PHE A 163 18.00 3.35 14.13
N PHE A 164 17.25 3.79 13.13
CA PHE A 164 17.62 4.89 12.24
C PHE A 164 17.63 6.26 12.94
N THR A 165 16.69 6.50 13.86
CA THR A 165 16.62 7.78 14.59
C THR A 165 17.47 7.82 15.86
N SER A 166 18.07 6.70 16.26
CA SER A 166 18.89 6.63 17.48
C SER A 166 20.35 6.96 17.21
N ASN A 167 21.04 7.47 18.24
CA ASN A 167 22.49 7.58 18.21
C ASN A 167 23.12 6.18 18.30
N ILE A 168 23.87 5.80 17.26
CA ILE A 168 24.56 4.51 17.18
C ILE A 168 26.05 4.73 17.47
N ARG A 169 26.61 3.96 18.41
CA ARG A 169 28.04 3.92 18.67
C ARG A 169 28.62 2.63 18.11
N SER A 170 29.59 2.76 17.19
CA SER A 170 30.41 1.61 16.78
C SER A 170 31.57 1.44 17.76
N LEU A 171 31.78 0.20 18.22
CA LEU A 171 32.82 -0.21 19.16
C LEU A 171 33.86 -1.13 18.49
N SER A 172 33.88 -1.18 17.15
CA SER A 172 34.82 -1.98 16.35
C SER A 172 36.17 -1.30 16.20
#